data_AF-A0A957H9C1-F1
#
_entry.id   AF-A0A957H9C1-F1
#
_cell.length_a   1.000
_cell.length_b   1.000
_cell.length_c   1.000
_cell.angle_alpha   90.00
_cell.angle_beta   90.00
_cell.angle_gamma   90.00
#
_symmetry.space_group_name_H-M   'P 1'
#
loop_
_entity.id
_entity.type
_entity.pdbx_description
1 polymer ?
#
loop_
_entity_poly.entity_id
_entity_poly.type
_entity_poly.pdbx_seq_one_letter_code
_entity_poly.pdbx_strand_id
1 'polypeptide(L)'
;LPYTPLHHLLFAPAPTASTPEHAAPRPSPPATLLIMTSGNLSDEPIVKENEEARTKLAALAEGFLLHDRAIHVHCDDSVVRLFHGHELPLRRSRGYAPFPVKLPFDVAPILAVGGELKATFCLTRDRHAFMSQHIGDMENLETLDAFARAVDHMQAIFRITPTAVACDLHPGYLSTHWAHATAGERPVIAVQHHHAHIAAV
;
A
#
# COMPACT_ATOMS: atom_id res chain seq x y z
N LEU A 1 -4.95 0.76 16.67
CA LEU A 1 -5.86 -0.18 17.38
C LEU A 1 -5.71 -1.56 16.77
N PRO A 2 -6.01 -2.65 17.50
CA PRO A 2 -6.14 -3.98 16.90
C PRO A 2 -7.17 -3.96 15.76
N TYR A 3 -6.78 -4.45 14.58
CA TYR A 3 -7.64 -4.44 13.38
C TYR A 3 -7.82 -5.83 12.74
N THR A 4 -7.29 -6.88 13.36
CA THR A 4 -7.53 -8.29 12.98
C THR A 4 -7.71 -9.13 14.24
N PRO A 5 -8.34 -10.32 14.15
CA PRO A 5 -8.44 -11.22 15.30
C PRO A 5 -7.10 -11.56 15.93
N LEU A 6 -6.04 -11.70 15.12
CA LEU A 6 -4.69 -11.97 15.61
C LEU A 6 -4.18 -10.84 16.52
N HIS A 7 -4.40 -9.57 16.15
CA HIS A 7 -4.02 -8.46 17.02
C HIS A 7 -4.73 -8.54 18.37
N HIS A 8 -6.04 -8.82 18.39
CA HIS A 8 -6.76 -8.96 19.66
C HIS A 8 -6.18 -10.07 20.55
N LEU A 9 -5.73 -11.18 19.96
CA LEU A 9 -5.08 -12.27 20.69
C LEU A 9 -3.69 -11.89 21.21
N LEU A 10 -2.91 -11.11 20.46
CA LEU A 10 -1.60 -10.61 20.92
C LEU A 10 -1.71 -9.68 22.14
N PHE A 11 -2.80 -8.93 22.24
CA PHE A 11 -3.11 -8.07 23.38
C PHE A 11 -3.89 -8.79 24.49
N ALA A 12 -4.30 -10.04 24.28
CA ALA A 12 -5.02 -10.82 25.28
C ALA A 12 -4.05 -11.32 26.38
N PRO A 13 -4.53 -11.52 27.62
CA PRO A 13 -3.74 -12.16 28.67
C PRO A 13 -3.27 -13.55 28.20
N ALA A 14 -2.01 -13.89 28.46
CA ALA A 14 -1.48 -15.20 28.09
C ALA A 14 -2.26 -16.32 28.81
N PRO A 15 -2.73 -17.37 28.11
CA PRO A 15 -3.33 -18.53 28.76
C PRO A 15 -2.25 -19.27 29.54
N THR A 16 -2.43 -19.43 30.85
CA THR A 16 -1.48 -20.16 31.71
C THR A 16 -1.69 -21.66 31.56
N ALA A 17 -0.66 -22.41 31.14
CA ALA A 17 -0.69 -23.87 30.99
C ALA A 17 -0.79 -24.66 32.32
N SER A 18 -0.84 -23.97 33.46
CA SER A 18 -1.00 -24.56 34.79
C SER A 18 -1.62 -23.55 35.74
N THR A 19 -2.95 -23.41 35.71
CA THR A 19 -3.68 -22.93 36.88
C THR A 19 -4.24 -24.16 37.58
N PRO A 20 -3.62 -24.67 38.68
CA PRO A 20 -4.43 -25.29 39.71
C PRO A 20 -5.49 -24.26 40.11
N GLU A 21 -6.69 -24.72 40.44
CA GLU A 21 -7.85 -23.90 40.81
C GLU A 21 -7.56 -22.84 41.91
N HIS A 22 -6.40 -22.91 42.58
CA HIS A 22 -6.00 -22.10 43.74
C HIS A 22 -4.55 -21.53 43.72
N ALA A 23 -3.84 -21.45 42.59
CA ALA A 23 -2.51 -20.79 42.56
C ALA A 23 -2.51 -19.55 41.66
N ALA A 24 -2.10 -18.42 42.22
CA ALA A 24 -2.06 -17.14 41.53
C ALA A 24 -1.09 -17.21 40.32
N PRO A 25 -1.57 -17.03 39.09
CA PRO A 25 -0.69 -16.88 37.93
C PRO A 25 0.14 -15.62 38.16
N ARG A 26 1.47 -15.69 38.01
CA ARG A 26 2.27 -14.46 37.90
C ARG A 26 2.02 -13.93 36.49
N PRO A 27 1.18 -12.90 36.30
CA PRO A 27 0.83 -12.47 34.97
C PRO A 27 2.00 -11.61 34.48
N SER A 28 2.66 -12.04 33.40
CA SER A 28 3.27 -11.04 32.52
C SER A 28 2.12 -10.12 32.10
N PRO A 29 2.17 -8.82 32.38
CA PRO A 29 1.11 -7.93 31.94
C PRO A 29 1.02 -8.05 30.41
N PRO A 30 -0.21 -8.14 29.84
CA PRO A 30 -0.36 -8.13 28.39
C PRO A 30 0.37 -6.90 27.85
N ALA A 31 1.07 -7.06 26.72
CA ALA A 31 1.77 -5.95 26.10
C ALA A 31 0.78 -4.80 25.91
N THR A 32 0.98 -3.65 26.53
CA THR A 32 0.05 -2.52 26.42
C THR A 32 0.27 -1.73 25.13
N LEU A 33 1.45 -1.90 24.51
CA LEU A 33 1.87 -1.26 23.28
C LEU A 33 2.78 -2.22 22.51
N LEU A 34 2.58 -2.29 21.19
CA LEU A 34 3.46 -3.01 20.27
C LEU A 34 3.81 -2.08 19.11
N ILE A 35 5.07 -2.14 18.68
CA ILE A 35 5.51 -1.44 17.47
C ILE A 35 5.09 -2.28 16.28
N MET A 36 4.32 -1.68 15.38
CA MET A 36 3.93 -2.27 14.10
C MET A 36 4.54 -1.42 12.99
N THR A 37 5.54 -1.96 12.32
CA THR A 37 6.19 -1.36 11.15
C THR A 37 6.15 -2.35 9.99
N SER A 38 6.33 -1.87 8.77
CA SER A 38 6.39 -2.73 7.59
C SER A 38 7.59 -3.69 7.70
N GLY A 39 7.34 -4.97 7.41
CA GLY A 39 8.37 -6.01 7.44
C GLY A 39 9.10 -6.08 6.09
N ASN A 40 10.08 -5.22 5.89
CA ASN A 40 10.90 -5.13 4.68
C ASN A 40 12.30 -4.59 5.00
N LEU A 41 13.24 -4.80 4.07
CA LEU A 41 14.49 -4.03 4.04
C LEU A 41 14.18 -2.59 3.62
N SER A 42 15.05 -1.64 3.97
CA SER A 42 14.85 -0.24 3.60
C SER A 42 14.56 -0.11 2.10
N ASP A 43 13.55 0.69 1.76
CA ASP A 43 13.19 1.05 0.39
C ASP A 43 12.65 -0.10 -0.49
N GLU A 44 12.39 -1.28 0.10
CA GLU A 44 11.69 -2.38 -0.55
C GLU A 44 10.19 -2.43 -0.17
N PRO A 45 9.32 -2.98 -1.03
CA PRO A 45 7.92 -3.24 -0.68
C PRO A 45 7.79 -4.18 0.54
N ILE A 46 6.69 -4.04 1.30
CA ILE A 46 6.39 -4.94 2.42
C ILE A 46 6.36 -6.40 1.98
N VAL A 47 7.09 -7.28 2.67
CA VAL A 47 7.12 -8.71 2.33
C VAL A 47 5.74 -9.34 2.58
N LYS A 48 5.26 -10.14 1.62
CA LYS A 48 3.94 -10.79 1.69
C LYS A 48 3.98 -12.32 1.72
N GLU A 49 5.07 -12.93 1.25
CA GLU A 49 5.23 -14.39 1.20
C GLU A 49 6.00 -14.91 2.42
N ASN A 50 5.58 -16.07 2.93
CA ASN A 50 6.17 -16.66 4.14
C ASN A 50 7.67 -16.99 3.97
N GLU A 51 8.04 -17.58 2.84
CA GLU A 51 9.43 -17.97 2.57
C GLU A 51 10.33 -16.75 2.35
N GLU A 52 9.80 -15.71 1.68
CA GLU A 52 10.51 -14.45 1.52
C GLU A 52 10.74 -13.78 2.88
N ALA A 53 9.74 -13.77 3.77
CA ALA A 53 9.86 -13.19 5.10
C ALA A 53 10.96 -13.89 5.92
N ARG A 54 10.95 -15.24 5.92
CA ARG A 54 11.98 -16.04 6.60
C ARG A 54 13.38 -15.76 6.07
N THR A 55 13.51 -15.48 4.78
CA THR A 55 14.80 -15.26 4.14
C THR A 55 15.29 -13.83 4.36
N LYS A 56 14.51 -12.83 3.94
CA LYS A 56 14.90 -11.41 3.96
C LYS A 56 14.99 -10.84 5.38
N LEU A 57 14.14 -11.30 6.29
CA LEU A 57 14.02 -10.73 7.63
C LEU A 57 14.72 -11.56 8.72
N ALA A 58 15.39 -12.66 8.37
CA ALA A 58 16.08 -13.52 9.35
C ALA A 58 17.10 -12.76 10.22
N ALA A 59 17.78 -11.76 9.65
CA ALA A 59 18.74 -10.94 10.39
C ALA A 59 18.08 -9.84 11.24
N LEU A 60 16.79 -9.55 11.03
CA LEU A 60 16.05 -8.48 11.71
C LEU A 60 15.10 -9.01 12.79
N ALA A 61 14.60 -10.23 12.63
CA ALA A 61 13.56 -10.80 13.48
C ALA A 61 14.05 -12.07 14.20
N GLU A 62 13.84 -12.11 15.52
CA GLU A 62 14.16 -13.27 16.36
C GLU A 62 13.11 -14.39 16.25
N GLY A 63 11.95 -14.10 15.66
CA GLY A 63 10.86 -15.04 15.50
C GLY A 63 9.86 -14.60 14.43
N PHE A 64 9.10 -15.56 13.91
CA PHE A 64 8.13 -15.34 12.85
C PHE A 64 6.77 -15.90 13.26
N LEU A 65 5.74 -15.06 13.21
CA LEU A 65 4.35 -15.45 13.38
C LEU A 65 3.64 -15.39 12.02
N LEU A 66 3.50 -16.55 11.38
CA LEU A 66 3.01 -16.69 10.00
C LEU A 66 1.68 -17.46 9.97
N HIS A 67 1.00 -17.44 8.81
CA HIS A 67 -0.21 -18.21 8.55
C HIS A 67 -0.24 -18.78 7.13
N ASP A 68 -1.14 -19.71 6.87
CA ASP A 68 -1.33 -20.40 5.58
C ASP A 68 -2.30 -19.67 4.62
N ARG A 69 -2.96 -18.58 5.06
CA ARG A 69 -3.76 -17.72 4.19
C ARG A 69 -2.87 -16.79 3.38
N ALA A 70 -2.56 -17.12 2.14
CA ALA A 70 -1.70 -16.29 1.28
C ALA A 70 -2.19 -14.83 1.16
N ILE A 71 -1.25 -13.88 1.19
CA ILE A 71 -1.52 -12.46 0.95
C ILE A 71 -1.27 -12.18 -0.54
N HIS A 72 -2.33 -11.84 -1.27
CA HIS A 72 -2.22 -11.65 -2.71
C HIS A 72 -1.59 -10.29 -3.08
N VAL A 73 -2.00 -9.22 -2.41
CA VAL A 73 -1.62 -7.83 -2.72
C VAL A 73 -0.89 -7.22 -1.53
N HIS A 74 0.23 -6.57 -1.79
CA HIS A 74 0.93 -5.74 -0.80
C HIS A 74 0.01 -4.60 -0.36
N CYS A 75 -0.10 -4.35 0.94
CA CYS A 75 -0.96 -3.28 1.42
C CYS A 75 -0.45 -2.76 2.76
N ASP A 76 0.25 -1.63 2.72
CA ASP A 76 0.68 -0.90 3.90
C ASP A 76 -0.49 -0.39 4.73
N ASP A 77 -0.23 -0.15 6.01
CA ASP A 77 -1.16 0.58 6.86
C ASP A 77 -1.37 2.00 6.35
N SER A 78 -2.63 2.45 6.34
CA SER A 78 -2.95 3.86 6.08
C SER A 78 -2.54 4.71 7.27
N VAL A 79 -2.07 5.92 6.99
CA VAL A 79 -1.72 6.91 8.00
C VAL A 79 -2.52 8.17 7.72
N VAL A 80 -3.30 8.60 8.71
CA VAL A 80 -4.14 9.79 8.64
C VAL A 80 -3.82 10.72 9.80
N ARG A 81 -3.96 12.03 9.56
CA ARG A 81 -3.88 13.06 10.58
C ARG A 81 -5.20 13.81 10.64
N LEU A 82 -5.66 14.16 11.83
CA LEU A 82 -6.79 15.08 12.00
C LEU A 82 -6.26 16.51 12.05
N PHE A 83 -6.82 17.38 11.21
CA PHE A 83 -6.49 18.80 11.19
C PHE A 83 -7.77 19.62 11.01
N HIS A 84 -8.03 20.55 11.94
CA HIS A 84 -9.25 21.35 11.98
C HIS A 84 -10.55 20.54 11.84
N GLY A 85 -10.59 19.32 12.42
CA GLY A 85 -11.77 18.45 12.35
C GLY A 85 -11.90 17.65 11.05
N HIS A 86 -10.95 17.77 10.13
CA HIS A 86 -10.92 17.02 8.88
C HIS A 86 -9.82 15.95 8.89
N GLU A 87 -10.11 14.80 8.29
CA GLU A 87 -9.11 13.76 8.03
C GLU A 87 -8.23 14.15 6.85
N LEU A 88 -6.92 14.19 7.08
CA LEU A 88 -5.89 14.41 6.08
C LEU A 88 -5.06 13.12 5.92
N PRO A 89 -5.24 12.37 4.82
CA PRO A 89 -4.42 11.20 4.53
C PRO A 89 -2.96 11.61 4.28
N LEU A 90 -2.04 11.03 5.06
CA LEU A 90 -0.60 11.08 4.80
C LEU A 90 -0.16 9.88 3.95
N ARG A 91 -0.82 8.73 4.15
CA ARG A 91 -0.69 7.52 3.33
C ARG A 91 -2.05 6.88 3.17
N ARG A 92 -2.55 6.80 1.92
CA ARG A 92 -3.81 6.17 1.58
C ARG A 92 -3.53 4.74 1.08
N SER A 93 -3.82 3.74 1.90
CA SER A 93 -3.56 2.32 1.61
C SER A 93 -4.64 1.44 2.24
N ARG A 94 -4.34 0.60 3.23
CA ARG A 94 -5.31 -0.29 3.89
C ARG A 94 -6.55 0.42 4.38
N GLY A 95 -7.72 -0.13 4.08
CA GLY A 95 -9.02 0.44 4.45
C GLY A 95 -9.50 1.59 3.55
N TYR A 96 -8.65 2.11 2.67
CA TYR A 96 -9.01 3.16 1.70
C TYR A 96 -8.86 2.70 0.26
N ALA A 97 -7.73 2.10 -0.12
CA ALA A 97 -7.56 1.51 -1.42
C ALA A 97 -8.32 0.16 -1.50
N PRO A 98 -8.96 -0.17 -2.63
CA PRO A 98 -9.03 0.59 -3.88
C PRO A 98 -10.32 1.44 -4.02
N PHE A 99 -10.91 1.94 -2.92
CA PHE A 99 -12.13 2.75 -3.01
C PHE A 99 -11.88 4.01 -3.85
N PRO A 100 -12.73 4.26 -4.87
CA PRO A 100 -12.52 5.36 -5.78
C PRO A 100 -12.80 6.72 -5.14
N VAL A 101 -12.16 7.75 -5.68
CA VAL A 101 -12.59 9.14 -5.53
C VAL A 101 -13.62 9.44 -6.60
N LYS A 102 -14.79 9.94 -6.21
CA LYS A 102 -15.85 10.36 -7.15
C LYS A 102 -15.50 11.72 -7.74
N LEU A 103 -15.49 11.81 -9.07
CA LEU A 103 -15.16 13.00 -9.82
C LEU A 103 -16.42 13.81 -10.18
N PRO A 104 -16.34 15.15 -10.19
CA PRO A 104 -17.46 16.01 -10.56
C PRO A 104 -17.71 16.05 -12.08
N PHE A 105 -16.92 15.37 -12.89
CA PHE A 105 -17.03 15.30 -14.36
C PHE A 105 -16.74 13.89 -14.87
N ASP A 106 -17.12 13.62 -16.12
CA ASP A 106 -16.77 12.39 -16.82
C ASP A 106 -15.31 12.43 -17.29
N VAL A 107 -14.64 11.28 -17.21
CA VAL A 107 -13.24 11.10 -17.56
C VAL A 107 -13.06 9.90 -18.48
N ALA A 108 -12.12 10.04 -19.42
CA ALA A 108 -11.66 8.92 -20.22
C ALA A 108 -10.94 7.88 -19.34
N PRO A 109 -10.83 6.61 -19.79
CA PRO A 109 -9.98 5.62 -19.15
C PRO A 109 -8.50 6.00 -19.27
N ILE A 110 -7.87 6.44 -18.19
CA ILE A 110 -6.47 6.89 -18.16
C ILE A 110 -5.76 6.18 -17.02
N LEU A 111 -4.50 5.81 -17.25
CA LEU A 111 -3.56 5.40 -16.20
C LEU A 111 -2.66 6.58 -15.88
N ALA A 112 -2.79 7.18 -14.70
CA ALA A 112 -1.82 8.15 -14.19
C ALA A 112 -0.80 7.43 -13.30
N VAL A 113 0.47 7.42 -13.71
CA VAL A 113 1.54 6.65 -13.01
C VAL A 113 2.10 7.36 -11.78
N GLY A 114 1.79 8.65 -11.61
CA GLY A 114 2.23 9.45 -10.46
C GLY A 114 3.71 9.84 -10.49
N GLY A 115 4.17 10.36 -9.35
CA GLY A 115 5.57 10.69 -9.12
C GLY A 115 6.40 9.49 -8.63
N GLU A 116 7.65 9.76 -8.27
CA GLU A 116 8.60 8.75 -7.81
C GLU A 116 8.51 8.47 -6.31
N LEU A 117 8.44 9.52 -5.50
CA LEU A 117 8.35 9.41 -4.04
C LEU A 117 6.91 9.19 -3.59
N LYS A 118 6.74 8.29 -2.61
CA LYS A 118 5.47 7.87 -2.03
C LYS A 118 4.44 7.53 -3.11
N ALA A 119 4.90 6.85 -4.15
CA ALA A 119 4.18 6.60 -5.37
C ALA A 119 2.85 5.90 -5.12
N THR A 120 1.88 6.36 -5.90
CA THR A 120 0.57 5.74 -6.12
C THR A 120 0.23 5.98 -7.58
N PHE A 121 -0.45 5.05 -8.22
CA PHE A 121 -1.06 5.29 -9.53
C PHE A 121 -2.58 5.44 -9.39
N CYS A 122 -3.19 5.95 -10.45
CA CYS A 122 -4.63 6.11 -10.56
C CYS A 122 -5.13 5.56 -11.88
N LEU A 123 -6.21 4.79 -11.85
CA LEU A 123 -6.99 4.43 -13.02
C LEU A 123 -8.29 5.21 -13.02
N THR A 124 -8.69 5.77 -14.15
CA THR A 124 -9.98 6.47 -14.25
C THR A 124 -11.00 5.67 -15.06
N ARG A 125 -12.28 5.85 -14.75
CA ARG A 125 -13.41 5.42 -15.59
C ARG A 125 -14.69 6.16 -15.19
N ASP A 126 -15.48 6.57 -16.17
CA ASP A 126 -16.75 7.29 -15.98
C ASP A 126 -16.54 8.53 -15.11
N ARG A 127 -17.00 8.51 -13.86
CA ARG A 127 -16.82 9.59 -12.87
C ARG A 127 -16.02 9.14 -11.65
N HIS A 128 -15.09 8.20 -11.84
CA HIS A 128 -14.32 7.61 -10.74
C HIS A 128 -12.83 7.62 -11.05
N ALA A 129 -12.04 7.95 -10.02
CA ALA A 129 -10.59 7.80 -9.96
C ALA A 129 -10.25 6.72 -8.92
N PHE A 130 -9.79 5.56 -9.40
CA PHE A 130 -9.39 4.41 -8.60
C PHE A 130 -7.92 4.55 -8.22
N MET A 131 -7.68 5.00 -6.99
CA MET A 131 -6.33 5.12 -6.44
C MET A 131 -5.78 3.76 -6.02
N SER A 132 -4.52 3.50 -6.36
CA SER A 132 -3.80 2.36 -5.82
C SER A 132 -3.58 2.51 -4.32
N GLN A 133 -3.21 1.40 -3.67
CA GLN A 133 -2.52 1.47 -2.40
C GLN A 133 -1.18 2.22 -2.54
N HIS A 134 -0.59 2.59 -1.41
CA HIS A 134 0.78 3.09 -1.37
C HIS A 134 1.74 2.02 -1.92
N ILE A 135 2.55 2.40 -2.90
CA ILE A 135 3.54 1.52 -3.51
C ILE A 135 4.90 1.64 -2.81
N GLY A 136 5.25 2.85 -2.36
CA GLY A 136 6.55 3.16 -1.78
C GLY A 136 7.31 4.18 -2.62
N ASP A 137 8.62 4.24 -2.46
CA ASP A 137 9.49 5.10 -3.27
C ASP A 137 9.99 4.29 -4.49
N MET A 138 9.75 4.80 -5.71
CA MET A 138 10.04 4.11 -6.96
C MET A 138 11.52 4.27 -7.33
N GLU A 139 12.42 3.66 -6.55
CA GLU A 139 13.88 3.85 -6.68
C GLU A 139 14.62 2.58 -7.14
N ASN A 140 13.94 1.43 -7.16
CA ASN A 140 14.55 0.13 -7.47
C ASN A 140 13.62 -0.76 -8.31
N LEU A 141 14.14 -1.92 -8.73
CA LEU A 141 13.41 -2.85 -9.59
C LEU A 141 12.27 -3.54 -8.83
N GLU A 142 12.47 -3.82 -7.56
CA GLU A 142 11.50 -4.49 -6.69
C GLU A 142 10.21 -3.67 -6.55
N THR A 143 10.34 -2.37 -6.33
CA THR A 143 9.21 -1.42 -6.26
C THR A 143 8.56 -1.22 -7.62
N LEU A 144 9.34 -1.14 -8.71
CA LEU A 144 8.83 -1.06 -10.08
C LEU A 144 8.02 -2.30 -10.48
N ASP A 145 8.50 -3.49 -10.11
CA ASP A 145 7.82 -4.75 -10.36
C ASP A 145 6.53 -4.86 -9.54
N ALA A 146 6.56 -4.43 -8.27
CA ALA A 146 5.36 -4.37 -7.44
C ALA A 146 4.33 -3.37 -8.00
N PHE A 147 4.78 -2.22 -8.49
CA PHE A 147 3.97 -1.23 -9.19
C PHE A 147 3.29 -1.83 -10.43
N ALA A 148 4.06 -2.45 -11.34
CA ALA A 148 3.54 -3.01 -12.58
C ALA A 148 2.49 -4.10 -12.31
N ARG A 149 2.77 -5.02 -11.37
CA ARG A 149 1.79 -6.04 -10.95
C ARG A 149 0.51 -5.42 -10.38
N ALA A 150 0.64 -4.37 -9.59
CA ALA A 150 -0.52 -3.69 -9.01
C ALA A 150 -1.37 -2.99 -10.09
N VAL A 151 -0.73 -2.36 -11.09
CA VAL A 151 -1.41 -1.75 -12.25
C VAL A 151 -2.20 -2.81 -13.03
N ASP A 152 -1.58 -3.93 -13.37
CA ASP A 152 -2.25 -5.03 -14.09
C ASP A 152 -3.43 -5.61 -13.29
N HIS A 153 -3.21 -5.82 -11.99
CA HIS A 153 -4.25 -6.32 -11.10
C HIS A 153 -5.46 -5.38 -11.01
N MET A 154 -5.23 -4.06 -10.85
CA MET A 154 -6.33 -3.09 -10.78
C MET A 154 -7.04 -2.91 -12.13
N GLN A 155 -6.32 -2.93 -13.25
CA GLN A 155 -6.95 -2.94 -14.58
C GLN A 155 -7.87 -4.15 -14.74
N ALA A 156 -7.45 -5.33 -14.31
CA ALA A 156 -8.25 -6.55 -14.38
C ALA A 156 -9.49 -6.51 -13.48
N ILE A 157 -9.35 -6.13 -12.21
CA ILE A 157 -10.47 -6.05 -11.26
C ILE A 157 -11.52 -5.05 -11.73
N PHE A 158 -11.07 -3.85 -12.12
CA PHE A 158 -12.00 -2.81 -12.53
C PHE A 158 -12.41 -2.92 -13.99
N ARG A 159 -11.81 -3.82 -14.79
CA ARG A 159 -12.04 -3.93 -16.24
C ARG A 159 -11.84 -2.59 -16.94
N ILE A 160 -10.69 -1.97 -16.67
CA ILE A 160 -10.29 -0.69 -17.25
C ILE A 160 -9.14 -0.96 -18.21
N THR A 161 -9.33 -0.58 -19.47
CA THR A 161 -8.26 -0.55 -20.49
C THR A 161 -7.93 0.92 -20.76
N PRO A 162 -6.81 1.46 -20.22
CA PRO A 162 -6.45 2.86 -20.39
C PRO A 162 -6.24 3.18 -21.86
N THR A 163 -6.84 4.28 -22.32
CA THR A 163 -6.66 4.84 -23.67
C THR A 163 -5.51 5.85 -23.73
N ALA A 164 -5.02 6.30 -22.58
CA ALA A 164 -3.85 7.16 -22.43
C ALA A 164 -3.11 6.85 -21.12
N VAL A 165 -1.84 7.25 -21.07
CA VAL A 165 -1.02 7.19 -19.85
C VAL A 165 -0.58 8.60 -19.47
N ALA A 166 -0.78 9.02 -18.22
CA ALA A 166 -0.30 10.29 -17.71
C ALA A 166 0.90 10.08 -16.78
N CYS A 167 1.94 10.89 -16.91
CA CYS A 167 3.15 10.82 -16.09
C CYS A 167 3.59 12.22 -15.61
N ASP A 168 4.51 12.27 -14.66
CA ASP A 168 5.16 13.53 -14.27
C ASP A 168 6.00 14.08 -15.44
N LEU A 169 6.24 15.40 -15.45
CA LEU A 169 7.17 16.04 -16.39
C LEU A 169 8.63 15.67 -16.12
N HIS A 170 8.96 15.18 -14.93
CA HIS A 170 10.34 14.82 -14.61
C HIS A 170 10.80 13.63 -15.45
N PRO A 171 11.78 13.82 -16.36
CA PRO A 171 12.16 12.78 -17.32
C PRO A 171 12.97 11.65 -16.70
N GLY A 172 13.55 11.87 -15.51
CA GLY A 172 14.38 10.88 -14.82
C GLY A 172 13.62 9.97 -13.85
N TYR A 173 12.30 10.13 -13.69
CA TYR A 173 11.54 9.26 -12.79
C TYR A 173 11.38 7.87 -13.38
N LEU A 174 11.54 6.83 -12.55
CA LEU A 174 11.26 5.46 -12.96
C LEU A 174 9.80 5.28 -13.41
N SER A 175 8.85 5.97 -12.77
CA SER A 175 7.43 5.97 -13.20
C SER A 175 7.25 6.56 -14.60
N THR A 176 7.93 7.68 -14.91
CA THR A 176 7.90 8.30 -16.24
C THR A 176 8.51 7.39 -17.30
N HIS A 177 9.67 6.80 -17.04
CA HIS A 177 10.28 5.82 -17.95
C HIS A 177 9.36 4.61 -18.19
N TRP A 178 8.75 4.09 -17.12
CA TRP A 178 7.81 2.98 -17.21
C TRP A 178 6.58 3.34 -18.05
N ALA A 179 6.03 4.56 -17.89
CA ALA A 179 4.89 5.03 -18.68
C ALA A 179 5.21 5.02 -20.18
N HIS A 180 6.37 5.56 -20.58
CA HIS A 180 6.81 5.55 -21.97
C HIS A 180 7.08 4.15 -22.50
N ALA A 181 7.68 3.26 -21.69
CA ALA A 181 7.97 1.89 -22.10
C ALA A 181 6.71 1.04 -22.30
N THR A 182 5.65 1.30 -21.54
CA THR A 182 4.44 0.46 -21.50
C THR A 182 3.24 1.05 -22.25
N ALA A 183 3.29 2.33 -22.64
CA ALA A 183 2.17 2.97 -23.34
C ALA A 183 1.81 2.31 -24.67
N GLY A 184 2.78 1.70 -25.37
CA GLY A 184 2.55 1.18 -26.72
C GLY A 184 2.16 2.32 -27.66
N GLU A 185 1.03 2.18 -28.37
CA GLU A 185 0.49 3.23 -29.26
C GLU A 185 -0.31 4.31 -28.52
N ARG A 186 -0.56 4.16 -27.22
CA ARG A 186 -1.34 5.10 -26.44
C ARG A 186 -0.56 6.40 -26.23
N PRO A 187 -1.21 7.57 -26.26
CA PRO A 187 -0.54 8.82 -25.95
C PRO A 187 -0.05 8.84 -24.50
N VAL A 188 1.17 9.34 -24.31
CA VAL A 188 1.74 9.67 -23.00
C VAL A 188 1.60 11.16 -22.77
N ILE A 189 0.91 11.54 -21.70
CA ILE A 189 0.60 12.93 -21.34
C ILE A 189 1.45 13.30 -20.13
N ALA A 190 2.46 14.15 -20.36
CA ALA A 190 3.28 14.64 -19.26
C ALA A 190 2.59 15.81 -18.54
N VAL A 191 2.52 15.74 -17.22
CA VAL A 191 1.82 16.69 -16.35
C VAL A 191 2.80 17.27 -15.34
N GLN A 192 2.76 18.59 -15.14
CA GLN A 192 3.65 19.25 -14.19
C GLN A 192 3.31 18.87 -12.74
N HIS A 193 4.33 18.56 -11.94
CA HIS A 193 4.19 18.06 -10.56
C HIS A 193 3.31 18.92 -9.66
N HIS A 194 3.57 20.23 -9.61
CA HIS A 194 2.83 21.17 -8.76
C HIS A 194 1.40 21.41 -9.27
N HIS A 195 1.21 21.39 -10.60
CA HIS A 195 -0.10 21.44 -11.22
C HIS A 195 -0.93 20.22 -10.82
N ALA A 196 -0.34 19.02 -10.83
CA ALA A 196 -1.01 17.81 -10.36
C ALA A 196 -1.40 17.90 -8.87
N HIS A 197 -0.52 18.43 -8.01
CA HIS A 197 -0.85 18.68 -6.60
C HIS A 197 -2.02 19.64 -6.43
N ILE A 198 -2.04 20.75 -7.17
CA ILE A 198 -3.13 21.74 -7.09
C ILE A 198 -4.45 21.17 -7.63
N ALA A 199 -4.40 20.39 -8.72
CA ALA A 199 -5.59 19.79 -9.32
C ALA A 199 -6.23 18.68 -8.47
N ALA A 200 -5.50 18.14 -7.47
CA ALA A 200 -5.98 17.09 -6.57
C ALA A 200 -6.76 17.61 -5.35
N VAL A 201 -6.82 18.94 -5.15
CA VAL A 201 -7.53 19.61 -4.05
C VAL A 201 -8.97 19.95 -4.45
#